data_AF-A0A5N5WXH0-F1
#
_entry.id   AF-A0A5N5WXH0-F1
#
_cell.length_a   1.000
_cell.length_b   1.000
_cell.length_c   1.000
_cell.angle_alpha   90.00
_cell.angle_beta   90.00
_cell.angle_gamma   90.00
#
_symmetry.space_group_name_H-M   'P 1'
#
loop_
_entity.id
_entity.type
_entity.pdbx_description
1 polymer ?
#
loop_
_entity_poly.entity_id
_entity_poly.type
_entity_poly.pdbx_seq_one_letter_code
_entity_poly.pdbx_strand_id
1 'polypeptide(L)'
;MASASPTQSNRSKSVRKSKHQKQGRRKSSLMKKAAEYSKMCDADVCVGIRRRETGQVFILSADASGFWAFLSRTPTTQPQS
;
A
#
# COMPACT_ATOMS: atom_id res chain seq x y z
N MET A 1 43.61 -6.87 -17.32
CA MET A 1 42.58 -6.08 -16.61
C MET A 1 41.40 -7.01 -16.32
N ALA A 2 41.33 -7.63 -15.14
CA ALA A 2 40.27 -8.58 -14.81
C ALA A 2 39.03 -7.81 -14.35
N SER A 3 37.92 -7.97 -15.09
CA SER A 3 36.61 -7.43 -14.75
C SER A 3 36.01 -8.17 -13.56
N ALA A 4 35.81 -7.47 -12.45
CA ALA A 4 35.17 -8.03 -11.26
C ALA A 4 33.72 -8.42 -11.57
N SER A 5 33.44 -9.72 -11.53
CA SER A 5 32.09 -10.27 -11.63
C SER A 5 31.21 -9.75 -10.48
N PRO A 6 30.00 -9.24 -10.73
CA PRO A 6 29.14 -8.75 -9.64
C PRO A 6 28.76 -9.91 -8.72
N THR A 7 29.18 -9.80 -7.47
CA THR A 7 28.91 -10.75 -6.39
C THR A 7 27.39 -10.90 -6.22
N GLN A 8 26.93 -12.15 -6.16
CA GLN A 8 25.52 -12.59 -6.14
C GLN A 8 24.64 -11.87 -5.08
N SER A 9 25.24 -11.31 -4.03
CA SER A 9 24.58 -10.56 -2.95
C SER A 9 24.09 -9.16 -3.37
N ASN A 10 24.75 -8.48 -4.32
CA ASN A 10 24.33 -7.15 -4.76
C ASN A 10 23.13 -7.21 -5.73
N ARG A 11 23.08 -8.24 -6.58
CA ARG A 11 21.98 -8.46 -7.52
C ARG A 11 20.66 -8.72 -6.79
N SER A 12 20.69 -9.54 -5.75
CA SER A 12 19.50 -9.86 -4.94
C SER A 12 18.98 -8.66 -4.14
N LYS A 13 19.85 -7.81 -3.58
CA LYS A 13 19.47 -6.55 -2.91
C LYS A 13 18.81 -5.56 -3.88
N SER A 14 19.37 -5.41 -5.08
CA SER A 14 18.80 -4.54 -6.14
C SER A 14 17.39 -4.99 -6.57
N VAL A 15 17.18 -6.30 -6.77
CA VAL A 15 15.87 -6.86 -7.12
C VAL A 15 14.83 -6.64 -6.02
N ARG A 16 15.21 -6.82 -4.74
CA ARG A 16 14.29 -6.57 -3.60
C ARG A 16 13.91 -5.09 -3.50
N LYS A 17 14.87 -4.17 -3.66
CA LYS A 17 14.60 -2.72 -3.69
C LYS A 17 13.67 -2.34 -4.84
N SER A 18 13.91 -2.88 -6.03
CA SER A 18 13.06 -2.68 -7.21
C SER A 18 11.62 -3.19 -6.99
N LYS A 19 11.46 -4.37 -6.38
CA LYS A 19 10.14 -4.93 -6.03
C LYS A 19 9.39 -4.03 -5.03
N HIS A 20 10.07 -3.52 -4.00
CA HIS A 20 9.45 -2.64 -3.02
C HIS A 20 9.01 -1.31 -3.65
N GLN A 21 9.85 -0.74 -4.52
CA GLN A 21 9.52 0.49 -5.25
C GLN A 21 8.32 0.28 -6.19
N LYS A 22 8.29 -0.84 -6.92
CA LYS A 22 7.15 -1.19 -7.79
C LYS A 22 5.86 -1.36 -7.00
N GLN A 23 5.92 -2.00 -5.83
CA GLN A 23 4.77 -2.13 -4.93
C GLN A 23 4.27 -0.77 -4.43
N GLY A 24 5.19 0.13 -4.01
CA GLY A 24 4.84 1.49 -3.62
C GLY A 24 4.14 2.26 -4.75
N ARG A 25 4.70 2.22 -5.97
CA ARG A 25 4.10 2.87 -7.14
C ARG A 25 2.69 2.33 -7.43
N ARG A 26 2.50 1.01 -7.44
CA ARG A 26 1.18 0.40 -7.67
C ARG A 26 0.16 0.78 -6.60
N LYS A 27 0.57 0.80 -5.33
CA LYS A 27 -0.28 1.27 -4.22
C LYS A 27 -0.74 2.70 -4.47
N SER A 28 0.20 3.61 -4.71
CA SER A 28 -0.12 5.04 -4.92
C SER A 28 -1.01 5.25 -6.14
N SER A 29 -0.74 4.56 -7.26
CA SER A 29 -1.60 4.65 -8.46
C SER A 29 -3.01 4.15 -8.21
N LEU A 30 -3.18 3.05 -7.46
CA LEU A 30 -4.49 2.51 -7.12
C LEU A 30 -5.29 3.49 -6.24
N MET A 31 -4.66 4.02 -5.19
CA MET A 31 -5.28 5.03 -4.31
C MET A 31 -5.71 6.26 -5.11
N LYS A 32 -4.87 6.74 -6.05
CA LYS A 32 -5.18 7.89 -6.90
C LYS A 32 -6.40 7.62 -7.78
N LYS A 33 -6.45 6.47 -8.46
CA LYS A 33 -7.59 6.08 -9.32
C LYS A 33 -8.89 5.95 -8.53
N ALA A 34 -8.85 5.40 -7.32
CA ALA A 34 -10.01 5.30 -6.47
C ALA A 34 -10.58 6.68 -6.11
N ALA A 35 -9.71 7.63 -5.73
CA ALA A 35 -10.10 9.00 -5.45
C ALA A 35 -10.59 9.75 -6.70
N GLU A 36 -9.96 9.53 -7.86
CA GLU A 36 -10.42 10.10 -9.14
C GLU A 36 -11.81 9.58 -9.51
N TYR A 37 -12.05 8.28 -9.39
CA TYR A 37 -13.35 7.68 -9.68
C TYR A 37 -14.45 8.21 -8.77
N SER A 38 -14.17 8.28 -7.45
CA SER A 38 -15.10 8.87 -6.48
C SER A 38 -15.53 10.29 -6.89
N LYS A 39 -14.57 11.13 -7.30
CA LYS A 39 -14.85 12.50 -7.76
C LYS A 39 -15.59 12.56 -9.11
N MET A 40 -15.20 11.74 -10.09
CA MET A 40 -15.78 11.78 -11.43
C MET A 40 -17.20 11.22 -11.49
N CYS A 41 -17.49 10.23 -10.64
CA CYS A 41 -18.73 9.47 -10.69
C CYS A 41 -19.65 9.72 -9.48
N ASP A 42 -19.28 10.66 -8.61
CA ASP A 42 -19.98 10.95 -7.34
C ASP A 42 -20.27 9.66 -6.54
N ALA A 43 -19.23 8.85 -6.38
CA ALA A 43 -19.32 7.52 -5.81
C ALA A 43 -18.53 7.44 -4.50
N ASP A 44 -19.15 6.83 -3.48
CA ASP A 44 -18.48 6.48 -2.23
C ASP A 44 -17.57 5.25 -2.45
N VAL A 45 -16.26 5.45 -2.39
CA VAL A 45 -15.26 4.40 -2.67
C VAL A 45 -14.40 4.13 -1.44
N CYS A 46 -14.22 2.85 -1.11
CA CYS A 46 -13.22 2.42 -0.14
C CYS A 46 -12.24 1.40 -0.73
N VAL A 47 -10.95 1.55 -0.40
CA VAL A 47 -9.89 0.61 -0.79
C VAL A 47 -9.08 0.19 0.43
N GLY A 48 -9.08 -1.11 0.73
CA GLY A 48 -8.23 -1.74 1.73
C GLY A 48 -7.09 -2.54 1.08
N ILE A 49 -5.85 -2.33 1.54
CA ILE A 49 -4.67 -3.07 1.09
C ILE A 49 -3.97 -3.68 2.30
N ARG A 50 -3.89 -5.01 2.35
CA ARG A 50 -3.05 -5.74 3.31
C ARG A 50 -1.80 -6.28 2.62
N ARG A 51 -0.62 -5.79 3.00
CA ARG A 51 0.65 -6.42 2.62
C ARG A 51 0.81 -7.71 3.42
N ARG A 52 0.59 -8.85 2.75
CA ARG A 52 0.66 -10.18 3.39
C ARG A 52 2.00 -10.46 4.07
N GLU A 53 3.09 -9.94 3.51
CA GLU A 53 4.46 -10.12 4.03
C GLU A 53 4.70 -9.40 5.36
N THR A 54 4.17 -8.17 5.53
CA THR A 54 4.44 -7.34 6.71
C THR A 54 3.24 -7.18 7.62
N GLY A 55 2.07 -7.72 7.24
CA GLY A 55 0.80 -7.48 7.92
C GLY A 55 0.26 -6.05 7.77
N GLN A 56 1.03 -5.12 7.20
CA GLN A 56 0.64 -3.70 7.10
C GLN A 56 -0.66 -3.54 6.32
N VAL A 57 -1.61 -2.84 6.93
CA VAL A 57 -2.91 -2.50 6.34
C VAL A 57 -2.93 -1.02 5.99
N PHE A 58 -3.39 -0.70 4.78
CA PHE A 58 -3.65 0.67 4.32
C PHE A 58 -5.13 0.76 3.94
N ILE A 59 -5.82 1.77 4.43
CA ILE A 59 -7.22 2.02 4.11
C ILE A 59 -7.33 3.43 3.56
N LEU A 60 -8.00 3.55 2.42
CA LEU A 60 -8.45 4.83 1.87
C LEU A 60 -9.97 4.78 1.80
N SER A 61 -10.59 5.80 2.38
CA SER A 61 -12.02 6.05 2.36
C SER A 61 -12.20 7.38 1.61
N ALA A 62 -12.79 7.30 0.42
CA ALA A 62 -13.15 8.44 -0.42
C ALA A 62 -14.68 8.46 -0.52
N ASP A 63 -15.28 8.90 0.56
CA ASP A 63 -16.71 9.03 0.74
C ASP A 63 -17.00 10.35 1.46
N ALA A 64 -18.00 11.09 0.99
CA ALA A 64 -18.44 12.33 1.65
C ALA A 64 -19.33 12.03 2.85
N SER A 65 -20.00 10.86 2.83
CA SER A 65 -21.00 10.43 3.80
C SER A 65 -20.41 9.87 5.09
N GLY A 66 -19.13 9.50 5.11
CA GLY A 66 -18.53 8.77 6.23
C GLY A 66 -19.00 7.32 6.32
N PHE A 67 -19.67 6.78 5.29
CA PHE A 67 -20.21 5.41 5.27
C PHE A 67 -19.17 4.35 5.61
N TRP A 68 -17.91 4.55 5.18
CA TRP A 68 -16.81 3.61 5.42
C TRP A 68 -16.02 3.88 6.71
N ALA A 69 -16.46 4.80 7.58
CA ALA A 69 -15.75 5.16 8.82
C ALA A 69 -15.58 4.00 9.80
N PHE A 70 -16.35 2.92 9.68
CA PHE A 70 -16.15 1.71 10.50
C PHE A 70 -14.88 0.93 10.12
N LEU A 71 -14.38 1.08 8.89
CA LEU A 71 -13.18 0.37 8.42
C LEU A 71 -11.89 0.96 9.00
N SER A 72 -11.87 2.24 9.34
CA SER A 72 -10.73 2.89 9.99
C SER A 72 -10.64 2.59 11.49
N ARG A 73 -11.64 1.91 12.07
CA ARG A 73 -11.55 1.39 13.45
C ARG A 73 -10.56 0.23 13.47
N THR A 74 -9.28 0.55 13.61
CA THR A 74 -8.31 -0.44 14.06
C THR A 74 -8.77 -0.93 15.44
N PRO A 75 -8.73 -2.25 15.73
CA PRO A 75 -8.83 -2.70 17.11
C PRO A 75 -7.65 -2.05 17.84
N THR A 76 -7.94 -1.02 18.63
CA THR A 76 -7.02 -0.54 19.66
C THR A 76 -6.81 -1.73 20.59
N THR A 77 -5.65 -2.36 20.50
CA THR A 77 -5.18 -3.24 21.57
C THR A 77 -5.08 -2.37 22.81
N GLN A 78 -6.13 -2.34 23.63
CA GLN A 78 -6.01 -1.83 24.98
C GLN A 78 -5.04 -2.78 25.71
N PRO A 79 -3.96 -2.27 26.34
CA PRO A 79 -3.27 -3.05 27.34
C PRO A 79 -4.24 -3.25 28.49
N GLN A 80 -4.64 -4.50 28.73
CA GLN A 80 -5.34 -4.85 29.96
C GLN A 80 -4.36 -4.67 31.13
N SER A 81 -4.79 -3.85 32.09
CA SER A 81 -4.17 -3.64 33.40
C SER A 81 -4.34 -4.86 34.29
#